data_AF-A0A1Q6QFK2-F1
#
_entry.id   AF-A0A1Q6QFK2-F1
#
_cell.length_a   1.000
_cell.length_b   1.000
_cell.length_c   1.000
_cell.angle_alpha   90.00
_cell.angle_beta   90.00
_cell.angle_gamma   90.00
#
_symmetry.space_group_name_H-M   'P 1'
#
loop_
_entity.id
_entity.type
_entity.pdbx_description
1 polymer ?
#
loop_
_entity_poly.entity_id
_entity_poly.type
_entity_poly.pdbx_seq_one_letter_code
_entity_poly.pdbx_strand_id
1 'polypeptide(L)'
;MEKRYKEILLTNEYGKLLEAKKKGIPAVPCLPVIYAENPITAGNEKIMEKEMDLSGYPYVLEQAEEVEEAYLEKIRCRLLGLPCEILQTKRCIVREICLDDVDKLYEIYADPSITLYMEGLYAKKEEEIAYTRDYIRYQYGIYDFGMWIIEDGQSGEVIGRAGLDLRPDREDAELGYMIRKNRQGQGLAYEVCTAILAYAKEELGFEKLYARTRKENLASVMLLKKLGFHPVCAQSETKEADNAQIEYYIALS
;
A
#
# COMPACT_ATOMS: atom_id res chain seq x y z
N MET A 1 2.06 23.26 10.58
CA MET A 1 3.54 23.11 10.64
C MET A 1 4.05 23.15 9.22
N GLU A 2 4.64 24.27 8.82
CA GLU A 2 5.30 24.47 7.52
C GLU A 2 6.51 23.53 7.40
N LYS A 3 6.29 22.29 6.93
CA LYS A 3 7.40 21.46 6.50
C LYS A 3 7.88 22.02 5.16
N ARG A 4 9.14 22.48 5.09
CA ARG A 4 9.79 22.85 3.83
C ARG A 4 9.87 21.60 2.95
N TYR A 5 8.92 21.46 2.04
CA TYR A 5 8.86 20.34 1.12
C TYR A 5 9.83 20.55 -0.04
N LYS A 6 10.45 19.48 -0.53
CA LYS A 6 11.05 19.48 -1.86
C LYS A 6 9.91 19.62 -2.88
N GLU A 7 10.00 20.62 -3.75
CA GLU A 7 9.03 20.82 -4.83
C GLU A 7 9.07 19.66 -5.82
N ILE A 8 7.90 19.23 -6.32
CA ILE A 8 7.77 18.28 -7.42
C ILE A 8 7.29 19.03 -8.65
N LEU A 9 7.92 18.75 -9.79
CA LEU A 9 7.51 19.34 -11.06
C LEU A 9 6.29 18.59 -11.62
N LEU A 10 5.13 19.22 -11.63
CA LEU A 10 3.97 18.79 -12.42
C LEU A 10 3.94 19.61 -13.70
N THR A 11 4.05 18.97 -14.87
CA THR A 11 4.05 19.67 -16.16
C THR A 11 3.68 18.76 -17.32
N ASN A 12 3.09 19.34 -18.35
CA ASN A 12 2.90 18.73 -19.66
C ASN A 12 4.04 19.06 -20.66
N GLU A 13 5.00 19.90 -20.29
CA GLU A 13 6.09 20.30 -21.18
C GLU A 13 7.22 19.25 -21.21
N TYR A 14 7.33 18.50 -22.32
CA TYR A 14 8.33 17.44 -22.47
C TYR A 14 9.78 17.91 -22.26
N GLY A 15 10.13 19.13 -22.69
CA GLY A 15 11.46 19.71 -22.45
C GLY A 15 11.79 19.88 -20.97
N LYS A 16 10.82 20.32 -20.16
CA LYS A 16 10.96 20.48 -18.70
C LYS A 16 11.08 19.13 -18.00
N LEU A 17 10.33 18.12 -18.46
CA LEU A 17 10.45 16.75 -17.97
C LEU A 17 11.87 16.20 -18.19
N LEU A 18 12.42 16.35 -19.41
CA LEU A 18 13.80 15.92 -19.71
C LEU A 18 14.85 16.65 -18.87
N GLU A 19 14.68 17.95 -18.62
CA GLU A 19 15.58 18.72 -17.76
C GLU A 19 15.49 18.25 -16.31
N ALA A 20 14.28 18.02 -15.80
CA ALA A 20 14.06 17.48 -14.45
C ALA A 20 14.71 16.11 -14.28
N LYS A 21 14.52 15.18 -15.23
CA LYS A 21 15.17 13.86 -15.25
C LYS A 21 16.69 13.97 -15.19
N LYS A 22 17.30 14.86 -15.99
CA LYS A 22 18.76 15.10 -15.98
C LYS A 22 19.27 15.64 -14.64
N LYS A 23 18.46 16.45 -13.95
CA LYS A 23 18.80 17.05 -12.65
C LYS A 23 18.42 16.18 -11.45
N GLY A 24 17.78 15.04 -11.66
CA GLY A 24 17.22 14.21 -10.58
C GLY A 24 16.11 14.90 -9.80
N ILE A 25 15.40 15.85 -10.42
CA ILE A 25 14.24 16.52 -9.84
C ILE A 25 13.04 15.58 -10.00
N PRO A 26 12.33 15.22 -8.93
CA PRO A 26 11.10 14.44 -9.02
C PRO A 26 10.06 15.19 -9.86
N ALA A 27 9.46 14.50 -10.82
CA ALA A 27 8.49 15.08 -11.73
C ALA A 27 7.34 14.12 -12.05
N VAL A 28 6.16 14.68 -12.26
CA VAL A 28 4.94 13.98 -12.68
C VAL A 28 4.52 14.53 -14.04
N PRO A 29 4.63 13.76 -15.13
CA PRO A 29 4.06 14.14 -16.42
C PRO A 29 2.54 14.27 -16.30
N CYS A 30 2.02 15.41 -16.75
CA CYS A 30 0.60 15.64 -16.98
C CYS A 30 0.37 15.54 -18.49
N LEU A 31 -0.45 14.61 -18.98
CA LEU A 31 -0.84 14.59 -20.39
C LEU A 31 -1.85 15.73 -20.65
N PRO A 32 -2.01 16.25 -21.89
CA PRO A 32 -1.43 15.79 -23.15
C PRO A 32 -0.59 16.86 -23.89
N VAL A 33 0.47 16.44 -24.59
CA VAL A 33 1.06 17.25 -25.69
C VAL A 33 1.17 16.42 -26.97
N ILE A 34 0.31 16.76 -27.94
CA ILE A 34 0.42 16.35 -29.34
C ILE A 34 1.42 17.31 -30.00
N TYR A 35 2.59 16.82 -30.43
CA TYR A 35 3.51 17.62 -31.24
C TYR A 35 3.20 17.45 -32.73
N ALA A 36 2.61 18.48 -33.35
CA ALA A 36 2.71 18.67 -34.78
C ALA A 36 4.06 19.33 -35.08
N GLU A 37 5.04 18.56 -35.56
CA GLU A 37 6.18 19.17 -36.26
C GLU A 37 5.67 19.62 -37.64
N ASN A 38 5.16 20.85 -37.67
CA ASN A 38 4.75 21.66 -38.81
C ASN A 38 5.21 21.17 -40.21
N PRO A 39 4.29 20.79 -41.12
CA PRO A 39 4.53 20.88 -42.55
C PRO A 39 3.47 21.76 -43.24
N ILE A 40 3.30 23.00 -42.78
CA ILE A 40 2.71 24.07 -43.59
C ILE A 40 3.74 25.21 -43.57
N THR A 41 4.74 25.28 -44.45
CA THR A 41 4.84 24.96 -45.88
C THR A 41 4.73 23.46 -46.18
N ALA A 42 3.75 22.87 -46.84
CA ALA A 42 2.54 23.26 -47.52
C ALA A 42 1.61 22.02 -47.43
N GLY A 43 0.29 22.25 -47.44
CA GLY A 43 -0.76 21.29 -47.03
C GLY A 43 -0.50 19.79 -47.21
N ASN A 44 -0.73 19.03 -46.15
CA ASN A 44 -1.10 17.62 -46.19
C ASN A 44 -1.76 17.23 -44.87
N GLU A 45 -2.92 16.58 -44.97
CA GLU A 45 -3.59 15.88 -43.89
C GLU A 45 -2.69 14.72 -43.40
N LYS A 46 -2.02 14.90 -42.27
CA LYS A 46 -1.59 13.84 -41.33
C LYS A 46 -0.86 14.48 -40.15
N ILE A 47 -1.55 14.57 -39.02
CA ILE A 47 -0.92 14.73 -37.71
C ILE A 47 -0.10 13.46 -37.49
N MET A 48 1.22 13.55 -37.38
CA MET A 48 2.03 12.44 -36.89
C MET A 48 2.10 12.55 -35.38
N GLU A 49 1.49 11.60 -34.68
CA GLU A 49 1.67 11.40 -33.25
C GLU A 49 3.13 11.01 -33.01
N LYS A 50 3.89 11.83 -32.30
CA LYS A 50 5.20 11.43 -31.79
C LYS A 50 4.97 10.72 -30.46
N GLU A 51 5.25 9.43 -30.40
CA GLU A 51 5.23 8.67 -29.14
C GLU A 51 6.18 9.35 -28.14
N MET A 52 5.64 9.73 -26.98
CA MET A 52 6.42 10.28 -25.89
C MET A 52 6.97 9.13 -25.05
N ASP A 53 8.30 9.04 -24.93
CA ASP A 53 8.94 8.08 -24.03
C ASP A 53 8.74 8.51 -22.57
N LEU A 54 7.73 7.91 -21.93
CA LEU A 54 7.45 8.07 -20.52
C LEU A 54 8.17 7.03 -19.64
N SER A 55 9.05 6.20 -20.23
CA SER A 55 9.82 5.22 -19.46
C SER A 55 10.75 5.93 -18.48
N GLY A 56 10.44 5.80 -17.19
CA GLY A 56 11.14 6.45 -16.08
C GLY A 56 10.35 7.50 -15.32
N TYR A 57 9.10 7.80 -15.71
CA TYR A 57 8.17 8.53 -14.86
C TYR A 57 7.17 7.53 -14.24
N PRO A 58 7.16 7.34 -12.91
CA PRO A 58 6.33 6.33 -12.28
C PRO A 58 4.83 6.72 -12.20
N TYR A 59 4.51 7.99 -12.44
CA TYR A 59 3.14 8.51 -12.45
C TYR A 59 2.92 9.28 -13.74
N VAL A 60 1.71 9.19 -14.27
CA VAL A 60 1.22 10.00 -15.40
C VAL A 60 -0.19 10.42 -15.04
N LEU A 61 -0.46 11.72 -15.08
CA LEU A 61 -1.79 12.26 -14.83
C LEU A 61 -2.41 12.65 -16.17
N GLU A 62 -3.59 12.11 -16.49
CA GLU A 62 -4.28 12.50 -17.72
C GLU A 62 -4.92 13.89 -17.61
N GLN A 63 -5.44 14.21 -16.43
CA GLN A 63 -6.12 15.47 -16.13
C GLN A 63 -5.70 15.89 -14.73
N ALA A 64 -4.59 16.63 -14.62
CA ALA A 64 -3.99 16.98 -13.34
C ALA A 64 -4.95 17.80 -12.45
N GLU A 65 -5.87 18.54 -13.06
CA GLU A 65 -6.88 19.36 -12.40
C GLU A 65 -8.00 18.53 -11.73
N GLU A 66 -8.19 17.28 -12.14
CA GLU A 66 -9.19 16.37 -11.60
C GLU A 66 -8.65 15.49 -10.46
N VAL A 67 -7.34 15.55 -10.22
CA VAL A 67 -6.69 14.76 -9.18
C VAL A 67 -6.84 15.44 -7.83
N GLU A 68 -7.38 14.71 -6.87
CA GLU A 68 -7.52 15.20 -5.50
C GLU A 68 -6.16 15.52 -4.87
N GLU A 69 -6.11 16.58 -4.06
CA GLU A 69 -4.88 17.03 -3.37
C GLU A 69 -4.29 15.92 -2.48
N ALA A 70 -5.14 15.12 -1.84
CA ALA A 70 -4.71 13.97 -1.03
C ALA A 70 -3.98 12.91 -1.86
N TYR A 71 -4.41 12.65 -3.10
CA TYR A 71 -3.74 11.72 -3.99
C TYR A 71 -2.42 12.29 -4.54
N LEU A 72 -2.39 13.59 -4.85
CA LEU A 72 -1.13 14.28 -5.20
C LEU A 72 -0.11 14.21 -4.06
N GLU A 73 -0.54 14.30 -2.81
CA GLU A 73 0.33 14.16 -1.64
C GLU A 73 0.89 12.72 -1.51
N LYS A 74 0.10 11.68 -1.83
CA LYS A 74 0.59 10.30 -1.89
C LYS A 74 1.67 10.14 -2.96
N ILE A 75 1.41 10.63 -4.18
CA ILE A 75 2.39 10.65 -5.27
C ILE A 75 3.66 11.37 -4.82
N ARG A 76 3.51 12.52 -4.15
CA ARG A 76 4.61 13.34 -3.67
C ARG A 76 5.47 12.60 -2.66
N CYS A 77 4.85 11.97 -1.67
CA CYS A 77 5.54 11.19 -0.67
C CYS A 77 6.32 10.04 -1.30
N ARG A 78 5.70 9.25 -2.17
CA ARG A 78 6.36 8.12 -2.85
C ARG A 78 7.53 8.55 -3.74
N LEU A 79 7.37 9.64 -4.50
CA LEU A 79 8.46 10.21 -5.31
C LEU A 79 9.65 10.70 -4.48
N LEU A 80 9.40 11.11 -3.24
CA LEU A 80 10.44 11.55 -2.30
C LEU A 80 10.95 10.43 -1.40
N GLY A 81 10.45 9.20 -1.55
CA GLY A 81 10.79 8.07 -0.68
C GLY A 81 10.30 8.23 0.76
N LEU A 82 9.23 9.01 0.96
CA LEU A 82 8.59 9.23 2.25
C LEU A 82 7.37 8.31 2.37
N PRO A 83 7.13 7.70 3.54
CA PRO A 83 5.95 6.88 3.73
C PRO A 83 4.69 7.75 3.76
N CYS A 84 3.69 7.41 2.95
CA CYS A 84 2.40 8.10 2.98
C CYS A 84 1.61 7.72 4.22
N GLU A 85 0.98 8.70 4.87
CA GLU A 85 -0.06 8.42 5.85
C GLU A 85 -1.33 7.94 5.12
N ILE A 86 -1.89 6.84 5.57
CA ILE A 86 -3.06 6.20 4.96
C ILE A 86 -4.32 6.56 5.73
N LEU A 87 -4.28 6.41 7.06
CA LEU A 87 -5.38 6.76 7.95
C LEU A 87 -4.89 6.99 9.37
N GLN A 88 -5.72 7.67 10.16
CA GLN A 88 -5.54 7.80 11.60
C GLN A 88 -6.72 7.19 12.34
N THR A 89 -6.44 6.68 13.52
CA THR A 89 -7.45 6.26 14.49
C THR A 89 -7.33 7.12 15.74
N LYS A 90 -8.12 6.80 16.78
CA LYS A 90 -8.02 7.50 18.06
C LYS A 90 -6.62 7.42 18.68
N ARG A 91 -5.91 6.31 18.47
CA ARG A 91 -4.63 6.00 19.13
C ARG A 91 -3.49 5.69 18.18
N CYS A 92 -3.75 5.52 16.88
CA CYS A 92 -2.77 5.04 15.94
C CYS A 92 -2.70 5.89 14.68
N ILE A 93 -1.52 5.91 14.09
CA ILE A 93 -1.30 6.37 12.71
C ILE A 93 -0.97 5.13 11.88
N VAL A 94 -1.61 4.99 10.73
CA VAL A 94 -1.33 3.91 9.77
C VAL A 94 -0.70 4.53 8.55
N ARG A 95 0.50 4.07 8.18
CA ARG A 95 1.28 4.63 7.08
C ARG A 95 2.00 3.55 6.28
N GLU A 96 2.39 3.87 5.06
CA GLU A 96 3.25 3.00 4.24
C GLU A 96 4.52 2.58 4.96
N ILE A 97 5.00 1.38 4.64
CA ILE A 97 6.29 0.89 5.11
C ILE A 97 7.42 1.69 4.46
N CYS A 98 8.48 1.97 5.22
CA CYS A 98 9.74 2.46 4.68
C CYS A 98 10.90 1.56 5.12
N LEU A 99 12.08 1.75 4.51
CA LEU A 99 13.25 0.91 4.80
C LEU A 99 13.73 1.04 6.26
N ASP A 100 13.47 2.17 6.91
CA ASP A 100 13.82 2.40 8.32
C ASP A 100 12.96 1.57 9.29
N ASP A 101 11.86 0.99 8.82
CA ASP A 101 10.99 0.13 9.63
C ASP A 101 11.49 -1.31 9.70
N VAL A 102 12.38 -1.74 8.79
CA VAL A 102 12.89 -3.11 8.76
C VAL A 102 13.49 -3.49 10.11
N ASP A 103 14.33 -2.62 10.69
CA ASP A 103 14.99 -2.85 11.98
C ASP A 103 13.97 -3.04 13.11
N LYS A 104 12.97 -2.16 13.16
CA LYS A 104 11.89 -2.20 14.16
C LYS A 104 11.02 -3.45 14.00
N LEU A 105 10.80 -3.89 12.75
CA LEU A 105 10.09 -5.13 12.48
C LEU A 105 10.90 -6.33 12.97
N TYR A 106 12.22 -6.40 12.73
CA TYR A 106 13.04 -7.48 13.29
C TYR A 106 12.99 -7.53 14.82
N GLU A 107 12.96 -6.38 15.51
CA GLU A 107 12.77 -6.32 16.96
C GLU A 107 11.44 -6.92 17.42
N ILE A 108 10.35 -6.62 16.71
CA ILE A 108 9.03 -7.18 17.02
C ILE A 108 8.99 -8.69 16.74
N TYR A 109 9.51 -9.12 15.59
CA TYR A 109 9.48 -10.52 15.12
C TYR A 109 10.45 -11.44 15.86
N ALA A 110 11.37 -10.88 16.65
CA ALA A 110 12.25 -11.65 17.53
C ALA A 110 11.48 -12.42 18.62
N ASP A 111 10.26 -12.01 18.99
CA ASP A 111 9.42 -12.77 19.90
C ASP A 111 8.71 -13.92 19.15
N PRO A 112 8.96 -15.20 19.52
CA PRO A 112 8.39 -16.35 18.81
C PRO A 112 6.86 -16.41 18.79
N SER A 113 6.19 -15.71 19.70
CA SER A 113 4.72 -15.64 19.70
C SER A 113 4.16 -14.84 18.52
N ILE A 114 4.95 -13.96 17.89
CA ILE A 114 4.52 -13.16 16.74
C ILE A 114 4.35 -14.04 15.51
N THR A 115 5.28 -14.95 15.26
CA THR A 115 5.29 -15.82 14.07
C THR A 115 4.65 -17.19 14.32
N LEU A 116 4.06 -17.41 15.49
CA LEU A 116 3.47 -18.71 15.86
C LEU A 116 2.41 -19.20 14.85
N TYR A 117 1.67 -18.27 14.23
CA TYR A 117 0.58 -18.57 13.30
C TYR A 117 0.71 -17.89 11.93
N MET A 118 1.85 -17.25 11.66
CA MET A 118 2.09 -16.51 10.42
C MET A 118 3.56 -16.64 9.99
N GLU A 119 3.84 -16.35 8.73
CA GLU A 119 5.22 -16.32 8.24
C GLU A 119 6.02 -15.19 8.89
N GLY A 120 7.29 -15.47 9.16
CA GLY A 120 8.24 -14.48 9.66
C GLY A 120 8.85 -13.64 8.54
N LEU A 121 9.75 -12.75 8.92
CA LEU A 121 10.62 -12.03 8.00
C LEU A 121 11.66 -12.99 7.39
N TYR A 122 12.31 -12.57 6.31
CA TYR A 122 13.45 -13.29 5.76
C TYR A 122 14.54 -13.47 6.82
N ALA A 123 15.24 -14.62 6.78
CA ALA A 123 16.29 -14.91 7.74
C ALA A 123 17.49 -13.95 7.60
N LYS A 124 17.80 -13.53 6.36
CA LYS A 124 18.82 -12.51 6.10
C LYS A 124 18.18 -11.16 5.94
N LYS A 125 18.67 -10.18 6.70
CA LYS A 125 18.14 -8.81 6.70
C LYS A 125 18.27 -8.13 5.35
N GLU A 126 19.30 -8.44 4.58
CA GLU A 126 19.53 -7.90 3.24
C GLU A 126 18.44 -8.36 2.26
N GLU A 127 17.93 -9.58 2.42
CA GLU A 127 16.81 -10.11 1.63
C GLU A 127 15.51 -9.40 2.00
N GLU A 128 15.26 -9.13 3.29
CA GLU A 128 14.09 -8.36 3.74
C GLU A 128 14.14 -6.89 3.28
N ILE A 129 15.32 -6.26 3.28
CA ILE A 129 15.50 -4.89 2.76
C ILE A 129 15.22 -4.86 1.25
N ALA A 130 15.70 -5.87 0.50
CA ALA A 130 15.43 -5.97 -0.93
C ALA A 130 13.93 -6.17 -1.21
N TYR A 131 13.31 -7.11 -0.48
CA TYR A 131 11.87 -7.35 -0.55
C TYR A 131 11.06 -6.11 -0.22
N THR A 132 11.37 -5.41 0.87
CA THR A 132 10.66 -4.18 1.29
C THR A 132 10.78 -3.08 0.24
N ARG A 133 11.96 -2.94 -0.40
CA ARG A 133 12.15 -1.97 -1.49
C ARG A 133 11.27 -2.29 -2.70
N ASP A 134 11.22 -3.56 -3.10
CA ASP A 134 10.38 -3.99 -4.21
C ASP A 134 8.90 -3.89 -3.86
N TYR A 135 8.53 -4.21 -2.61
CA TYR A 135 7.18 -4.02 -2.10
C TYR A 135 6.73 -2.57 -2.20
N ILE A 136 7.52 -1.61 -1.69
CA ILE A 136 7.20 -0.18 -1.79
C ILE A 136 7.01 0.24 -3.24
N ARG A 137 7.89 -0.23 -4.15
CA ARG A 137 7.86 0.16 -5.55
C ARG A 137 6.68 -0.41 -6.31
N TYR A 138 6.42 -1.71 -6.15
CA TYR A 138 5.45 -2.41 -6.99
C TYR A 138 4.09 -2.51 -6.32
N GLN A 139 4.03 -2.79 -5.02
CA GLN A 139 2.74 -2.92 -4.33
C GLN A 139 2.03 -1.56 -4.25
N TYR A 140 2.65 -0.56 -3.62
CA TYR A 140 2.02 0.76 -3.51
C TYR A 140 1.99 1.50 -4.85
N GLY A 141 3.05 1.38 -5.65
CA GLY A 141 3.12 2.06 -6.95
C GLY A 141 2.08 1.59 -7.96
N ILE A 142 1.64 0.32 -7.90
CA ILE A 142 0.67 -0.24 -8.84
C ILE A 142 -0.73 -0.27 -8.24
N TYR A 143 -0.87 -0.69 -6.98
CA TYR A 143 -2.18 -0.96 -6.37
C TYR A 143 -2.68 0.15 -5.42
N ASP A 144 -1.85 1.12 -5.06
CA ASP A 144 -2.15 2.19 -4.07
C ASP A 144 -2.45 1.70 -2.64
N PHE A 145 -2.42 0.39 -2.39
CA PHE A 145 -2.62 -0.21 -1.07
C PHE A 145 -1.65 -1.37 -0.82
N GLY A 146 -1.51 -1.75 0.45
CA GLY A 146 -0.70 -2.89 0.87
C GLY A 146 -0.83 -3.11 2.38
N MET A 147 0.11 -3.88 2.92
CA MET A 147 0.46 -3.92 4.32
C MET A 147 1.09 -2.60 4.74
N TRP A 148 0.57 -2.00 5.80
CA TRP A 148 1.04 -0.73 6.34
C TRP A 148 1.59 -0.90 7.75
N ILE A 149 2.40 0.07 8.17
CA ILE A 149 2.92 0.19 9.52
C ILE A 149 1.88 0.85 10.41
N ILE A 150 1.75 0.31 11.62
CA ILE A 150 0.95 0.90 12.68
C ILE A 150 1.90 1.57 13.65
N GLU A 151 1.73 2.88 13.83
CA GLU A 151 2.43 3.66 14.84
C GLU A 151 1.49 4.02 15.99
N ASP A 152 2.04 4.07 17.19
CA ASP A 152 1.39 4.72 18.31
C ASP A 152 1.35 6.23 18.07
N GLY A 153 0.15 6.81 18.05
CA GLY A 153 -0.04 8.22 17.66
C GLY A 153 0.53 9.24 18.65
N GLN A 154 0.92 8.83 19.86
CA GLN A 154 1.55 9.74 20.83
C GLN A 154 3.08 9.66 20.78
N SER A 155 3.62 8.45 20.71
CA SER A 155 5.06 8.20 20.80
C SER A 155 5.76 8.06 19.44
N GLY A 156 5.02 7.79 18.37
CA GLY A 156 5.58 7.41 17.06
C GLY A 156 6.24 6.03 17.06
N GLU A 157 6.06 5.23 18.12
CA GLU A 157 6.60 3.88 18.17
C GLU A 157 5.89 2.97 17.17
N VAL A 158 6.65 2.18 16.41
CA VAL A 158 6.07 1.12 15.55
C VAL A 158 5.52 0.01 16.45
N ILE A 159 4.21 -0.19 16.38
CA ILE A 159 3.49 -1.16 17.22
C ILE A 159 2.97 -2.37 16.45
N GLY A 160 3.12 -2.40 15.13
CA GLY A 160 2.66 -3.52 14.33
C GLY A 160 2.56 -3.20 12.85
N ARG A 161 1.88 -4.09 12.13
CA ARG A 161 1.49 -3.89 10.73
C ARG A 161 0.05 -4.35 10.51
N ALA A 162 -0.69 -3.67 9.67
CA ALA A 162 -1.99 -4.12 9.19
C ALA A 162 -2.27 -3.53 7.81
N GLY A 163 -3.02 -4.23 6.99
CA GLY A 163 -3.35 -3.77 5.65
C GLY A 163 -3.91 -4.89 4.79
N LEU A 164 -3.87 -4.66 3.49
CA LEU A 164 -4.49 -5.51 2.49
C LEU A 164 -3.43 -6.05 1.55
N ASP A 165 -3.41 -7.35 1.30
CA ASP A 165 -2.55 -7.96 0.28
C ASP A 165 -3.40 -8.68 -0.77
N LEU A 166 -2.97 -8.60 -2.03
CA LEU A 166 -3.49 -9.47 -3.09
C LEU A 166 -2.76 -10.80 -3.04
N ARG A 167 -3.52 -11.89 -3.02
CA ARG A 167 -2.94 -13.24 -3.06
C ARG A 167 -2.99 -13.80 -4.49
N PRO A 168 -1.96 -14.51 -4.96
CA PRO A 168 -1.95 -15.05 -6.32
C PRO A 168 -3.12 -15.99 -6.65
N ASP A 169 -3.73 -16.60 -5.63
CA ASP A 169 -4.84 -17.52 -5.74
C ASP A 169 -6.22 -16.83 -5.79
N ARG A 170 -6.27 -15.49 -5.78
CA ARG A 170 -7.54 -14.74 -5.83
C ARG A 170 -7.43 -13.30 -6.30
N GLU A 171 -8.55 -12.80 -6.81
CA GLU A 171 -8.71 -11.40 -7.22
C GLU A 171 -8.99 -10.49 -6.01
N ASP A 172 -9.58 -11.03 -4.94
CA ASP A 172 -10.01 -10.26 -3.78
C ASP A 172 -8.87 -10.06 -2.76
N ALA A 173 -8.82 -8.87 -2.15
CA ALA A 173 -7.80 -8.53 -1.16
C ALA A 173 -8.02 -9.24 0.19
N GLU A 174 -6.92 -9.61 0.83
CA GLU A 174 -6.86 -10.27 2.13
C GLU A 174 -6.37 -9.29 3.21
N LEU A 175 -7.15 -9.16 4.28
CA LEU A 175 -6.78 -8.40 5.48
C LEU A 175 -5.75 -9.18 6.30
N GLY A 176 -4.57 -8.60 6.44
CA GLY A 176 -3.50 -9.05 7.33
C GLY A 176 -3.29 -8.08 8.49
N TYR A 177 -2.94 -8.60 9.66
CA TYR A 177 -2.55 -7.77 10.81
C TYR A 177 -1.66 -8.48 11.81
N MET A 178 -0.83 -7.71 12.49
CA MET A 178 0.04 -8.12 13.57
C MET A 178 0.25 -6.93 14.51
N ILE A 179 0.07 -7.16 15.82
CA ILE A 179 0.39 -6.19 16.87
C ILE A 179 1.49 -6.78 17.74
N ARG A 180 2.52 -5.99 18.05
CA ARG A 180 3.61 -6.40 18.94
C ARG A 180 3.08 -6.83 20.30
N LYS A 181 3.73 -7.83 20.90
CA LYS A 181 3.24 -8.57 22.07
C LYS A 181 2.79 -7.70 23.24
N ASN A 182 3.62 -6.74 23.66
CA ASN A 182 3.32 -5.86 24.80
C ASN A 182 2.19 -4.83 24.52
N ARG A 183 1.70 -4.75 23.28
CA ARG A 183 0.57 -3.91 22.88
C ARG A 183 -0.70 -4.71 22.56
N GLN A 184 -0.64 -6.05 22.61
CA GLN A 184 -1.80 -6.92 22.43
C GLN A 184 -2.79 -6.80 23.61
N GLY A 185 -4.05 -7.19 23.40
CA GLY A 185 -5.10 -7.13 24.42
C GLY A 185 -5.67 -5.73 24.70
N GLN A 186 -5.09 -4.67 24.12
CA GLN A 186 -5.51 -3.28 24.32
C GLN A 186 -6.59 -2.81 23.32
N GLY A 187 -7.10 -3.71 22.49
CA GLY A 187 -8.08 -3.40 21.43
C GLY A 187 -7.52 -2.67 20.20
N LEU A 188 -6.20 -2.52 20.09
CA LEU A 188 -5.55 -1.77 18.99
C LEU A 188 -5.78 -2.44 17.62
N ALA A 189 -5.67 -3.77 17.54
CA ALA A 189 -5.96 -4.50 16.30
C ALA A 189 -7.39 -4.26 15.81
N TYR A 190 -8.38 -4.27 16.72
CA TYR A 190 -9.77 -4.01 16.38
C TYR A 190 -9.96 -2.58 15.88
N GLU A 191 -9.40 -1.59 16.57
CA GLU A 191 -9.47 -0.19 16.18
C GLU A 191 -8.86 0.05 14.79
N VAL A 192 -7.64 -0.42 14.56
CA VAL A 192 -6.93 -0.25 13.30
C VAL A 192 -7.62 -1.01 12.17
N CYS A 193 -7.98 -2.28 12.36
CA CYS A 193 -8.63 -3.05 11.31
C CYS A 193 -10.01 -2.48 10.97
N THR A 194 -10.76 -1.96 11.93
CA THR A 194 -12.05 -1.31 11.64
C THR A 194 -11.85 -0.09 10.72
N ALA A 195 -10.84 0.73 10.98
CA ALA A 195 -10.51 1.86 10.12
C ALA A 195 -10.04 1.41 8.72
N ILE A 196 -9.27 0.33 8.64
CA ILE A 196 -8.84 -0.26 7.36
C ILE A 196 -10.04 -0.78 6.56
N LEU A 197 -11.04 -1.41 7.19
CA LEU A 197 -12.25 -1.86 6.49
C LEU A 197 -13.03 -0.68 5.90
N ALA A 198 -13.14 0.44 6.64
CA ALA A 198 -13.76 1.66 6.13
C ALA A 198 -12.96 2.24 4.95
N TYR A 199 -11.64 2.37 5.11
CA TYR A 199 -10.74 2.83 4.04
C TYR A 199 -10.82 1.93 2.79
N ALA A 200 -10.85 0.62 2.96
CA ALA A 200 -10.98 -0.32 1.85
C ALA A 200 -12.26 -0.10 1.04
N LYS A 201 -13.36 0.23 1.71
CA LYS A 201 -14.65 0.51 1.06
C LYS A 201 -14.65 1.90 0.41
N GLU A 202 -14.32 2.91 1.18
CA GLU A 202 -14.54 4.32 0.83
C GLU A 202 -13.48 4.83 -0.16
N GLU A 203 -12.22 4.46 0.05
CA GLU A 203 -11.09 4.99 -0.70
C GLU A 203 -10.60 4.03 -1.79
N LEU A 204 -10.65 2.71 -1.52
CA LEU A 204 -10.17 1.69 -2.47
C LEU A 204 -11.29 1.01 -3.28
N GLY A 205 -12.56 1.27 -2.95
CA GLY A 205 -13.71 0.73 -3.68
C GLY A 205 -13.91 -0.78 -3.57
N PHE A 206 -13.33 -1.44 -2.56
CA PHE A 206 -13.55 -2.87 -2.34
C PHE A 206 -14.98 -3.13 -1.86
N GLU A 207 -15.64 -4.11 -2.49
CA GLU A 207 -16.97 -4.56 -2.08
C GLU A 207 -16.94 -5.69 -1.05
N LYS A 208 -15.81 -6.41 -0.96
CA LYS A 208 -15.61 -7.54 -0.05
C LYS A 208 -14.14 -7.75 0.22
N LEU A 209 -13.83 -8.34 1.37
CA LEU A 209 -12.47 -8.70 1.77
C LEU A 209 -12.45 -10.10 2.38
N TYR A 210 -11.27 -10.71 2.35
CA TYR A 210 -11.01 -12.00 2.99
C TYR A 210 -10.02 -11.85 4.14
N ALA A 211 -9.94 -12.88 4.98
CA ALA A 211 -8.88 -13.05 5.95
C ALA A 211 -8.64 -14.53 6.19
N ARG A 212 -7.40 -14.91 6.49
CA ARG A 212 -7.03 -16.29 6.82
C ARG A 212 -6.36 -16.33 8.19
N THR A 213 -6.70 -17.35 8.97
CA THR A 213 -6.04 -17.59 10.26
C THR A 213 -6.10 -19.06 10.63
N ARG A 214 -5.18 -19.53 11.46
CA ARG A 214 -5.23 -20.91 11.97
C ARG A 214 -6.32 -21.06 13.02
N LYS A 215 -6.93 -22.25 13.11
CA LYS A 215 -7.98 -22.56 14.09
C LYS A 215 -7.52 -22.35 15.54
N GLU A 216 -6.22 -22.56 15.81
CA GLU A 216 -5.57 -22.37 17.11
C GLU A 216 -5.34 -20.90 17.46
N ASN A 217 -5.34 -20.00 16.47
CA ASN A 217 -5.17 -18.57 16.70
C ASN A 217 -6.49 -17.93 17.17
N LEU A 218 -6.90 -18.30 18.39
CA LEU A 218 -8.17 -17.88 18.98
C LEU A 218 -8.31 -16.35 19.05
N ALA A 219 -7.21 -15.63 19.26
CA ALA A 219 -7.22 -14.16 19.27
C ALA A 219 -7.65 -13.59 17.91
N SER A 220 -7.10 -14.10 16.81
CA SER A 220 -7.46 -13.70 15.46
C SER A 220 -8.87 -14.17 15.07
N VAL A 221 -9.26 -15.41 15.41
CA VAL A 221 -10.62 -15.92 15.20
C VAL A 221 -11.67 -15.02 15.86
N MET A 222 -11.44 -14.64 17.11
CA MET A 222 -12.36 -13.77 17.84
C MET A 222 -12.38 -12.35 17.29
N LEU A 223 -11.22 -11.83 16.87
CA LEU A 223 -11.14 -10.51 16.24
C LEU A 223 -11.88 -10.46 14.90
N LEU A 224 -11.67 -11.44 14.02
CA LEU A 224 -12.36 -11.52 12.73
C LEU A 224 -13.88 -11.55 12.92
N LYS A 225 -14.38 -12.40 13.82
CA LYS A 225 -15.81 -12.43 14.16
C LYS A 225 -16.32 -11.08 14.66
N LYS A 226 -15.54 -10.41 15.52
CA LYS A 226 -15.89 -9.08 16.06
C LYS A 226 -15.90 -8.00 14.98
N LEU A 227 -15.04 -8.11 13.97
CA LEU A 227 -15.00 -7.23 12.80
C LEU A 227 -16.13 -7.50 11.80
N GLY A 228 -16.92 -8.55 11.99
CA GLY A 228 -18.04 -8.91 11.11
C GLY A 228 -17.68 -9.92 10.02
N PHE A 229 -16.49 -10.52 10.08
CA PHE A 229 -16.11 -11.58 9.14
C PHE A 229 -16.85 -12.89 9.46
N HIS A 230 -17.23 -13.59 8.41
CA HIS A 230 -17.91 -14.88 8.45
C HIS A 230 -17.02 -15.98 7.87
N PRO A 231 -16.95 -17.18 8.47
CA PRO A 231 -16.17 -18.28 7.92
C PRO A 231 -16.74 -18.71 6.57
N VAL A 232 -15.85 -18.97 5.61
CA VAL A 232 -16.23 -19.56 4.32
C VAL A 232 -16.46 -21.06 4.55
N CYS A 233 -17.67 -21.56 4.31
CA CYS A 233 -17.94 -23.00 4.36
C CYS A 233 -17.24 -23.69 3.18
N ALA A 234 -16.25 -24.54 3.46
CA ALA A 234 -15.57 -25.32 2.43
C ALA A 234 -16.53 -26.32 1.76
N GLN A 235 -16.57 -26.35 0.42
CA GLN A 235 -17.03 -27.51 -0.33
C GLN A 235 -15.86 -28.49 -0.48
N SER A 236 -16.08 -29.73 0.01
CA SER A 236 -15.31 -30.97 -0.15
C SER A 236 -13.84 -31.04 0.32
N GLU A 237 -13.66 -31.88 1.35
CA GLU A 237 -12.63 -32.93 1.53
C GLU A 237 -11.26 -32.77 0.87
N THR A 238 -10.29 -32.28 1.64
CA THR A 238 -8.93 -32.84 1.66
C THR A 238 -8.44 -33.00 3.10
N LYS A 239 -8.04 -34.22 3.43
CA LYS A 239 -7.52 -34.66 4.75
C LYS A 239 -6.07 -34.21 4.92
N GLU A 240 -5.83 -32.99 5.35
CA GLU A 240 -4.56 -32.57 5.97
C GLU A 240 -4.87 -31.64 7.16
N ALA A 241 -5.34 -32.22 8.27
CA ALA A 241 -6.13 -31.51 9.30
C ALA A 241 -5.37 -31.11 10.58
N ASP A 242 -4.05 -30.94 10.53
CA ASP A 242 -3.28 -30.38 11.66
C ASP A 242 -2.70 -28.98 11.40
N ASN A 243 -2.82 -28.45 10.17
CA ASN A 243 -2.31 -27.12 9.83
C ASN A 243 -3.28 -26.26 9.00
N ALA A 244 -4.56 -26.68 8.93
CA ALA A 244 -5.57 -26.05 8.09
C ALA A 244 -5.86 -24.61 8.54
N GLN A 245 -5.60 -23.64 7.64
CA GLN A 245 -6.09 -22.27 7.81
C GLN A 245 -7.60 -22.25 7.60
N ILE A 246 -8.29 -21.47 8.43
CA ILE A 246 -9.70 -21.13 8.25
C ILE A 246 -9.75 -19.83 7.47
N GLU A 247 -10.53 -19.84 6.41
CA GLU A 247 -10.83 -18.66 5.61
C GLU A 247 -12.11 -17.97 6.09
N TYR A 248 -12.07 -16.65 6.08
CA TYR A 248 -13.18 -15.79 6.40
C TYR A 248 -13.39 -14.75 5.30
N TYR A 249 -14.62 -14.27 5.16
CA TYR A 249 -14.96 -13.16 4.26
C TYR A 249 -15.86 -12.14 4.96
N ILE A 250 -15.86 -10.92 4.47
CA ILE A 250 -16.81 -9.85 4.84
C ILE A 250 -17.26 -9.12 3.57
N ALA A 251 -18.54 -8.78 3.49
CA ALA A 251 -19.04 -7.84 2.50
C ALA A 251 -19.00 -6.42 3.09
N LEU A 252 -18.45 -5.48 2.34
CA LEU A 252 -18.33 -4.07 2.72
C LEU A 252 -19.57 -3.31 2.21
N SER A 253 -20.72 -3.54 2.85
CA SER A 253 -22.00 -2.86 2.53
C SER A 253 -22.03 -1.42 2.99
#